data_AF-A0A554IZX4-F1
#
_entry.id   AF-A0A554IZX4-F1
#
_cell.length_a   1.000
_cell.length_b   1.000
_cell.length_c   1.000
_cell.angle_alpha   90.00
_cell.angle_beta   90.00
_cell.angle_gamma   90.00
#
_symmetry.space_group_name_H-M   'P 1'
#
loop_
_entity.id
_entity.type
_entity.pdbx_description
1 polymer ?
#
loop_
_entity_poly.entity_id
_entity_poly.type
_entity_poly.pdbx_seq_one_letter_code
_entity_poly.pdbx_strand_id
1 'polypeptide(L)'
;MSRDYPLEKVRNFGIVAHVDAGKTTTSERILYYTGESHKIGEVHEGNTVTDWMEQERERGITITAAAITCFWNPSYMGTDTSKKVRFNVIDTPGHIDFTSEVKRSMRVLDGAVVVFDGVAGVEPQSETNWRYAEEAEVPRVCYINKLDRTGASFEKSYASILDRLSTKAVRMQIPIGLEDKFEGVIDLLGMKAYKFEGEMGKNVIAYDIPAEYLDEAKKYRAELVERIVENDDALM
;
A
#
# COMPACT_ATOMS: atom_id res chain seq x y z
N MET A 1 -32.80 -2.93 -6.00
CA MET A 1 -32.37 -2.04 -4.90
C MET A 1 -31.70 -0.84 -5.54
N SER A 2 -32.13 0.38 -5.21
CA SER A 2 -31.39 1.59 -5.59
C SER A 2 -30.01 1.54 -4.93
N ARG A 3 -28.94 1.77 -5.68
CA ARG A 3 -27.59 1.82 -5.11
C ARG A 3 -27.44 3.09 -4.28
N ASP A 4 -27.03 2.95 -3.02
CA ASP A 4 -26.83 4.08 -2.10
C ASP A 4 -25.55 4.88 -2.39
N TYR A 5 -24.67 4.40 -3.28
CA TYR A 5 -23.41 5.06 -3.62
C TYR A 5 -23.06 4.91 -5.10
N PRO A 6 -22.51 5.95 -5.77
CA PRO A 6 -22.10 5.88 -7.17
C PRO A 6 -21.00 4.84 -7.38
N LEU A 7 -21.13 4.01 -8.41
CA LEU A 7 -20.19 2.90 -8.67
C LEU A 7 -18.77 3.40 -8.93
N GLU A 8 -18.63 4.49 -9.65
CA GLU A 8 -17.35 5.12 -9.98
C GLU A 8 -16.58 5.62 -8.74
N LYS A 9 -17.26 5.71 -7.58
CA LYS A 9 -16.68 6.07 -6.29
C LYS A 9 -16.46 4.87 -5.35
N VAL A 10 -16.68 3.64 -5.82
CA VAL A 10 -16.38 2.41 -5.06
C VAL A 10 -14.98 1.91 -5.43
N ARG A 11 -14.21 1.47 -4.44
CA ARG A 11 -12.93 0.77 -4.61
C ARG A 11 -12.97 -0.53 -3.81
N ASN A 12 -12.99 -1.66 -4.50
CA ASN A 12 -12.85 -2.97 -3.86
C ASN A 12 -11.41 -3.42 -4.02
N PHE A 13 -10.64 -3.46 -2.93
CA PHE A 13 -9.24 -3.86 -3.00
C PHE A 13 -8.79 -4.70 -1.81
N GLY A 14 -7.81 -5.56 -2.05
CA GLY A 14 -7.20 -6.40 -1.02
C GLY A 14 -5.83 -5.89 -0.62
N ILE A 15 -5.43 -6.19 0.62
CA ILE A 15 -4.06 -5.97 1.09
C ILE A 15 -3.40 -7.33 1.20
N VAL A 16 -2.29 -7.49 0.48
CA VAL A 16 -1.66 -8.80 0.23
C VAL A 16 -0.18 -8.67 0.48
N ALA A 17 0.39 -9.61 1.23
CA ALA A 17 1.80 -9.58 1.56
C ALA A 17 2.32 -10.97 1.93
N HIS A 18 3.64 -11.12 2.03
CA HIS A 18 4.23 -12.24 2.77
C HIS A 18 4.08 -12.03 4.29
N VAL A 19 4.37 -13.08 5.06
CA VAL A 19 4.34 -13.03 6.54
C VAL A 19 5.20 -11.86 7.04
N ASP A 20 4.71 -11.17 8.08
CA ASP A 20 5.36 -10.06 8.75
C ASP A 20 5.65 -8.78 7.93
N ALA A 21 5.32 -8.69 6.64
CA ALA A 21 5.53 -7.45 5.86
C ALA A 21 4.70 -6.23 6.34
N GLY A 22 3.78 -6.41 7.28
CA GLY A 22 2.96 -5.35 7.86
C GLY A 22 1.61 -5.13 7.16
N LYS A 23 1.07 -6.19 6.53
CA LYS A 23 -0.24 -6.21 5.88
C LYS A 23 -1.37 -5.74 6.82
N THR A 24 -1.54 -6.41 7.95
CA THR A 24 -2.60 -6.11 8.92
C THR A 24 -2.42 -4.73 9.54
N THR A 25 -1.18 -4.35 9.86
CA THR A 25 -0.87 -2.99 10.31
C THR A 25 -1.27 -1.95 9.27
N THR A 26 -1.07 -2.21 7.97
CA THR A 26 -1.51 -1.32 6.88
C THR A 26 -3.04 -1.20 6.85
N SER A 27 -3.77 -2.32 6.99
CA SER A 27 -5.23 -2.33 7.10
C SER A 27 -5.71 -1.44 8.23
N GLU A 28 -5.16 -1.60 9.43
CA GLU A 28 -5.49 -0.80 10.62
C GLU A 28 -5.21 0.70 10.42
N ARG A 29 -4.10 1.04 9.75
CA ARG A 29 -3.79 2.44 9.40
C ARG A 29 -4.81 3.02 8.44
N ILE A 30 -5.28 2.26 7.45
CA ILE A 30 -6.34 2.71 6.54
C ILE A 30 -7.63 2.98 7.32
N LEU A 31 -8.02 2.10 8.24
CA LEU A 31 -9.21 2.31 9.08
C LEU A 31 -9.09 3.55 9.97
N TYR A 32 -7.92 3.78 10.55
CA TYR A 32 -7.68 4.94 11.39
C TYR A 32 -7.68 6.25 10.60
N TYR A 33 -6.99 6.32 9.46
CA TYR A 33 -6.92 7.54 8.65
C TYR A 33 -8.23 7.84 7.90
N THR A 34 -9.09 6.84 7.70
CA THR A 34 -10.46 7.06 7.19
C THR A 34 -11.44 7.45 8.29
N GLY A 35 -11.04 7.36 9.56
CA GLY A 35 -11.88 7.68 10.72
C GLY A 35 -12.85 6.58 11.12
N GLU A 36 -12.75 5.39 10.52
CA GLU A 36 -13.57 4.22 10.87
C GLU A 36 -13.18 3.66 12.25
N SER A 37 -11.88 3.71 12.58
CA SER A 37 -11.38 3.38 13.91
C SER A 37 -10.77 4.60 14.60
N HIS A 38 -11.07 4.77 15.89
CA HIS A 38 -10.49 5.82 16.72
C HIS A 38 -9.19 5.40 17.42
N LYS A 39 -8.79 4.13 17.31
CA LYS A 39 -7.53 3.60 17.82
C LYS A 39 -6.86 2.75 16.75
N ILE A 40 -5.54 2.79 16.70
CA ILE A 40 -4.77 1.93 15.80
C ILE A 40 -4.54 0.62 16.53
N GLY A 41 -5.04 -0.49 15.97
CA GLY A 41 -4.72 -1.81 16.49
C GLY A 41 -3.29 -2.20 16.10
N GLU A 42 -2.57 -2.82 17.04
CA GLU A 42 -1.31 -3.50 16.77
C GLU A 42 -1.47 -5.01 16.91
N VAL A 43 -0.92 -5.76 15.95
CA VAL A 43 -1.03 -7.22 15.90
C VAL A 43 -0.42 -7.86 17.15
N HIS A 44 0.73 -7.36 17.60
CA HIS A 44 1.42 -7.87 18.79
C HIS A 44 0.67 -7.58 20.11
N GLU A 45 -0.21 -6.58 20.12
CA GLU A 45 -1.03 -6.24 21.28
C GLU A 45 -2.41 -6.94 21.25
N GLY A 46 -2.73 -7.68 20.18
CA GLY A 46 -4.00 -8.38 20.02
C GLY A 46 -5.22 -7.47 19.90
N ASN A 47 -5.02 -6.20 19.56
CA ASN A 47 -6.05 -5.15 19.56
C ASN A 47 -6.49 -4.75 18.14
N THR A 48 -6.13 -5.52 17.12
CA THR A 48 -6.56 -5.27 15.73
C THR A 48 -8.06 -5.51 15.56
N VAL A 49 -8.68 -4.69 14.71
CA VAL A 49 -10.10 -4.81 14.34
C VAL A 49 -10.28 -5.98 13.35
N THR A 50 -9.29 -6.22 12.51
CA THR A 50 -9.33 -7.29 11.49
C THR A 50 -9.09 -8.69 12.07
N ASP A 51 -8.19 -8.85 13.07
CA ASP A 51 -7.93 -10.16 13.70
C ASP A 51 -8.79 -10.33 14.97
N TRP A 52 -10.03 -10.77 14.78
CA TRP A 52 -11.00 -10.92 15.87
C TRP A 52 -10.94 -12.30 16.53
N MET A 53 -10.33 -13.31 15.91
CA MET A 53 -10.22 -14.65 16.49
C MET A 53 -9.16 -14.68 17.59
N GLU A 54 -9.44 -15.37 18.70
CA GLU A 54 -8.49 -15.55 19.81
C GLU A 54 -7.15 -16.14 19.34
N GLN A 55 -7.21 -17.10 18.42
CA GLN A 55 -6.04 -17.75 17.83
C GLN A 55 -5.18 -16.82 16.96
N GLU A 56 -5.81 -15.86 16.28
CA GLU A 56 -5.09 -14.85 15.48
C GLU A 56 -4.34 -13.91 16.42
N ARG A 57 -4.98 -13.48 17.51
CA ARG A 57 -4.39 -12.61 18.54
C ARG A 57 -3.26 -13.29 19.31
N GLU A 58 -3.45 -14.55 19.70
CA GLU A 58 -2.43 -15.33 20.41
C GLU A 58 -1.17 -15.57 19.56
N ARG A 59 -1.34 -15.79 18.26
CA ARG A 59 -0.25 -16.14 17.34
C ARG A 59 0.32 -14.96 16.58
N GLY A 60 -0.34 -13.80 16.61
CA GLY A 60 0.04 -12.62 15.85
C GLY A 60 0.00 -12.83 14.33
N ILE A 61 -0.92 -13.66 13.82
CA ILE A 61 -1.08 -13.94 12.40
C ILE A 61 -2.54 -13.79 11.98
N THR A 62 -2.78 -13.32 10.75
CA THR A 62 -4.12 -13.31 10.14
C THR A 62 -4.42 -14.68 9.55
N ILE A 63 -5.49 -15.31 10.02
CA ILE A 63 -5.97 -16.64 9.61
C ILE A 63 -7.11 -16.48 8.60
N THR A 64 -8.07 -15.60 8.88
CA THR A 64 -9.25 -15.37 8.03
C THR A 64 -9.24 -14.01 7.37
N ALA A 65 -9.85 -13.92 6.19
CA ALA A 65 -9.97 -12.66 5.49
C ALA A 65 -11.04 -11.78 6.16
N ALA A 66 -10.66 -10.55 6.51
CA ALA A 66 -11.57 -9.55 7.06
C ALA A 66 -12.00 -8.58 5.96
N ALA A 67 -13.31 -8.47 5.72
CA ALA A 67 -13.87 -7.51 4.78
C ALA A 67 -14.45 -6.31 5.55
N ILE A 68 -13.90 -5.12 5.32
CA ILE A 68 -14.27 -3.89 6.04
C ILE A 68 -14.62 -2.80 5.04
N THR A 69 -15.71 -2.09 5.28
CA THR A 69 -16.07 -0.88 4.53
C THR A 69 -15.63 0.34 5.31
N CYS A 70 -14.92 1.26 4.68
CA CYS A 70 -14.63 2.58 5.23
C CYS A 70 -14.77 3.65 4.14
N PHE A 71 -14.79 4.93 4.53
CA PHE A 71 -14.96 6.02 3.57
C PHE A 71 -13.77 6.97 3.62
N TRP A 72 -13.05 7.04 2.52
CA TRP A 72 -11.87 7.89 2.43
C TRP A 72 -12.22 9.22 1.76
N ASN A 73 -11.90 10.31 2.45
CA ASN A 73 -11.79 11.61 1.82
C ASN A 73 -10.31 11.86 1.50
N PRO A 74 -9.92 12.14 0.25
CA PRO A 74 -8.52 12.37 -0.08
C PRO A 74 -7.92 13.48 0.80
N SER A 75 -6.75 13.21 1.40
CA SER A 75 -6.13 14.10 2.40
C SER A 75 -5.90 15.52 1.89
N TYR A 76 -5.61 15.67 0.59
CA TYR A 76 -5.40 16.97 -0.07
C TYR A 76 -6.69 17.77 -0.33
N MET A 77 -7.88 17.19 -0.10
CA MET A 77 -9.18 17.85 -0.31
C MET A 77 -9.68 18.59 0.95
N GLY A 78 -9.04 18.38 2.10
CA GLY A 78 -9.43 19.01 3.36
C GLY A 78 -10.88 18.67 3.73
N THR A 79 -11.73 19.70 3.82
CA THR A 79 -13.17 19.56 4.13
C THR A 79 -14.05 19.32 2.91
N ASP A 80 -13.52 19.45 1.69
CA ASP A 80 -14.27 19.11 0.48
C ASP A 80 -14.45 17.59 0.39
N THR A 81 -15.70 17.15 0.28
CA THR A 81 -16.09 15.73 0.20
C THR A 81 -16.52 15.31 -1.21
N SER A 82 -16.37 16.19 -2.20
CA SER A 82 -16.75 15.94 -3.60
C SER A 82 -16.08 14.70 -4.19
N LYS A 83 -14.83 14.41 -3.77
CA LYS A 83 -14.04 13.22 -4.16
C LYS A 83 -13.99 12.12 -3.09
N LYS A 84 -14.86 12.18 -2.08
CA LYS A 84 -15.00 11.08 -1.13
C LYS A 84 -15.35 9.80 -1.87
N VAL A 85 -14.71 8.70 -1.48
CA VAL A 85 -14.88 7.37 -2.06
C VAL A 85 -15.17 6.35 -0.97
N ARG A 86 -15.85 5.27 -1.36
CA ARG A 86 -16.08 4.10 -0.50
C ARG A 86 -15.00 3.08 -0.76
N PHE A 87 -14.27 2.70 0.27
CA PHE A 87 -13.31 1.61 0.26
C PHE A 87 -13.97 0.37 0.84
N ASN A 88 -13.88 -0.74 0.11
CA ASN A 88 -14.17 -2.08 0.62
C ASN A 88 -12.84 -2.83 0.62
N VAL A 89 -12.25 -2.94 1.80
CA VAL A 89 -10.92 -3.52 2.01
C VAL A 89 -11.08 -4.97 2.39
N ILE A 90 -10.32 -5.86 1.74
CA ILE A 90 -10.17 -7.25 2.17
C ILE A 90 -8.75 -7.45 2.69
N ASP A 91 -8.62 -7.63 4.00
CA ASP A 91 -7.34 -8.03 4.60
C ASP A 91 -7.15 -9.53 4.37
N THR A 92 -6.12 -9.94 3.63
CA THR A 92 -5.95 -11.34 3.21
C THR A 92 -4.99 -12.10 4.14
N PRO A 93 -5.13 -13.42 4.33
CA PRO A 93 -4.16 -14.18 5.12
C PRO A 93 -2.74 -14.07 4.54
N GLY A 94 -1.75 -13.87 5.42
CA GLY A 94 -0.36 -13.70 5.02
C GLY A 94 0.46 -14.99 5.07
N HIS A 95 -0.09 -16.10 5.58
CA HIS A 95 0.60 -17.37 5.77
C HIS A 95 0.30 -18.36 4.63
N ILE A 96 1.27 -19.21 4.27
CA ILE A 96 1.15 -20.14 3.13
C ILE A 96 0.03 -21.17 3.29
N ASP A 97 -0.28 -21.52 4.54
CA ASP A 97 -1.32 -22.49 4.88
C ASP A 97 -2.74 -21.99 4.52
N PHE A 98 -2.92 -20.69 4.27
CA PHE A 98 -4.20 -20.06 3.96
C PHE A 98 -4.28 -19.55 2.50
N THR A 99 -3.47 -20.12 1.61
CA THR A 99 -3.41 -19.76 0.19
C THR A 99 -4.74 -19.89 -0.57
N SER A 100 -5.60 -20.82 -0.18
CA SER A 100 -6.94 -20.97 -0.79
C SER A 100 -7.81 -19.74 -0.56
N GLU A 101 -7.69 -19.11 0.61
CA GLU A 101 -8.42 -17.90 0.97
C GLU A 101 -7.87 -16.67 0.23
N VAL A 102 -6.54 -16.54 0.14
CA VAL A 102 -5.90 -15.51 -0.71
C VAL A 102 -6.39 -15.60 -2.15
N LYS A 103 -6.39 -16.81 -2.73
CA LYS A 103 -6.83 -17.03 -4.12
C LYS A 103 -8.32 -16.72 -4.31
N ARG A 104 -9.16 -17.02 -3.33
CA ARG A 104 -10.59 -16.68 -3.36
C ARG A 104 -10.80 -15.17 -3.27
N SER A 105 -10.06 -14.50 -2.38
CA SER A 105 -10.11 -13.05 -2.22
C SER A 105 -9.71 -12.35 -3.51
N MET A 106 -8.62 -12.75 -4.18
CA MET A 106 -8.20 -12.13 -5.46
C MET A 106 -9.30 -12.10 -6.52
N ARG A 107 -10.15 -13.13 -6.61
CA ARG A 107 -11.22 -13.21 -7.62
C ARG A 107 -12.37 -12.24 -7.43
N VAL A 108 -12.48 -11.59 -6.26
CA VAL A 108 -13.56 -10.64 -5.96
C VAL A 108 -13.08 -9.19 -5.89
N LEU A 109 -11.78 -8.95 -6.09
CA LEU A 109 -11.17 -7.63 -5.96
C LEU A 109 -11.04 -6.95 -7.31
N ASP A 110 -11.27 -5.63 -7.33
CA ASP A 110 -11.00 -4.78 -8.50
C ASP A 110 -9.53 -4.34 -8.54
N GLY A 111 -8.80 -4.49 -7.44
CA GLY A 111 -7.39 -4.14 -7.31
C GLY A 111 -6.74 -4.71 -6.04
N ALA A 112 -5.42 -4.64 -5.96
CA ALA A 112 -4.69 -5.08 -4.76
C ALA A 112 -3.54 -4.13 -4.40
N VAL A 113 -3.30 -3.96 -3.10
CA VAL A 113 -2.09 -3.36 -2.56
C VAL A 113 -1.17 -4.50 -2.13
N VAL A 114 -0.05 -4.65 -2.83
CA VAL A 114 0.96 -5.67 -2.53
C VAL A 114 2.02 -5.04 -1.64
N VAL A 115 2.07 -5.48 -0.37
CA VAL A 115 2.97 -4.95 0.64
C VAL A 115 4.27 -5.76 0.64
N PHE A 116 5.39 -5.06 0.58
CA PHE A 116 6.74 -5.60 0.65
C PHE A 116 7.43 -5.08 1.91
N ASP A 117 8.27 -5.91 2.52
CA ASP A 117 9.12 -5.49 3.62
C ASP A 117 10.36 -4.79 3.05
N GLY A 118 10.68 -3.59 3.54
CA GLY A 118 11.80 -2.79 3.03
C GLY A 118 13.19 -3.39 3.28
N VAL A 119 13.30 -4.36 4.19
CA VAL A 119 14.55 -5.10 4.48
C VAL A 119 14.67 -6.32 3.59
N ALA A 120 13.60 -7.13 3.50
CA ALA A 120 13.63 -8.39 2.76
C ALA A 120 13.35 -8.23 1.25
N GLY A 121 12.53 -7.26 0.86
CA GLY A 121 12.05 -7.08 -0.50
C GLY A 121 11.04 -8.16 -0.92
N VAL A 122 11.26 -8.75 -2.09
CA VAL A 122 10.43 -9.87 -2.60
C VAL A 122 10.83 -11.17 -1.92
N GLU A 123 9.87 -11.84 -1.31
CA GLU A 123 10.02 -13.19 -0.74
C GLU A 123 9.34 -14.27 -1.60
N PRO A 124 9.66 -15.58 -1.46
CA PRO A 124 9.02 -16.65 -2.24
C PRO A 124 7.49 -16.65 -2.19
N GLN A 125 6.92 -16.25 -1.05
CA GLN A 125 5.48 -16.10 -0.90
C GLN A 125 4.92 -14.88 -1.65
N SER A 126 5.71 -13.82 -1.78
CA SER A 126 5.32 -12.63 -2.56
C SER A 126 5.13 -13.01 -4.03
N GLU A 127 5.99 -13.88 -4.59
CA GLU A 127 5.83 -14.41 -5.95
C GLU A 127 4.54 -15.23 -6.10
N THR A 128 4.22 -16.06 -5.11
CA THR A 128 3.00 -16.88 -5.12
C THR A 128 1.75 -15.99 -5.13
N ASN A 129 1.72 -14.98 -4.26
CA ASN A 129 0.64 -13.99 -4.21
C ASN A 129 0.55 -13.17 -5.50
N TRP A 130 1.69 -12.82 -6.10
CA TRP A 130 1.76 -12.11 -7.37
C TRP A 130 1.14 -12.92 -8.50
N ARG A 131 1.45 -14.22 -8.59
CA ARG A 131 0.83 -15.13 -9.57
C ARG A 131 -0.68 -15.25 -9.39
N TYR A 132 -1.18 -15.30 -8.16
CA TYR A 132 -2.63 -15.33 -7.92
C TYR A 132 -3.33 -14.07 -8.40
N ALA A 133 -2.69 -12.90 -8.23
CA ALA A 133 -3.22 -11.66 -8.78
C ALA A 133 -3.16 -11.61 -10.31
N GLU A 134 -2.12 -12.20 -10.95
CA GLU A 134 -2.06 -12.34 -12.41
C GLU A 134 -3.15 -13.26 -12.95
N GLU A 135 -3.34 -14.43 -12.34
CA GLU A 135 -4.38 -15.39 -12.73
C GLU A 135 -5.80 -14.81 -12.61
N ALA A 136 -6.00 -13.86 -11.69
CA ALA A 136 -7.26 -13.16 -11.47
C ALA A 136 -7.35 -11.82 -12.21
N GLU A 137 -6.34 -11.45 -12.99
CA GLU A 137 -6.24 -10.18 -13.74
C GLU A 137 -6.42 -8.93 -12.85
N VAL A 138 -5.94 -9.00 -11.59
CA VAL A 138 -6.10 -7.93 -10.61
C VAL A 138 -4.99 -6.88 -10.77
N PRO A 139 -5.33 -5.61 -11.05
CA PRO A 139 -4.39 -4.49 -11.04
C PRO A 139 -3.77 -4.29 -9.66
N ARG A 140 -2.49 -3.94 -9.60
CA ARG A 140 -1.71 -3.91 -8.36
C ARG A 140 -0.98 -2.60 -8.15
N VAL A 141 -0.94 -2.17 -6.88
CA VAL A 141 -0.06 -1.12 -6.39
C VAL A 141 0.94 -1.75 -5.43
N CYS A 142 2.24 -1.54 -5.65
CA CYS A 142 3.28 -2.00 -4.76
C CYS A 142 3.49 -0.98 -3.63
N TYR A 143 3.53 -1.45 -2.38
CA TYR A 143 3.84 -0.64 -1.20
C TYR A 143 5.03 -1.22 -0.46
N ILE A 144 6.18 -0.56 -0.51
CA ILE A 144 7.37 -0.94 0.25
C ILE A 144 7.25 -0.33 1.64
N ASN A 145 6.96 -1.18 2.62
CA ASN A 145 6.74 -0.83 4.02
C ASN A 145 8.03 -0.97 4.83
N LYS A 146 8.01 -0.52 6.10
CA LYS A 146 9.11 -0.66 7.06
C LYS A 146 10.45 -0.06 6.62
N LEU A 147 10.42 1.06 5.90
CA LEU A 147 11.63 1.79 5.51
C LEU A 147 12.36 2.43 6.70
N ASP A 148 11.73 2.45 7.87
CA ASP A 148 12.25 2.88 9.16
C ASP A 148 13.11 1.81 9.88
N ARG A 149 13.16 0.57 9.38
CA ARG A 149 13.92 -0.52 9.99
C ARG A 149 15.39 -0.51 9.56
N THR A 150 16.28 -0.92 10.46
CA THR A 150 17.70 -1.13 10.12
C THR A 150 17.87 -2.13 8.99
N GLY A 151 18.68 -1.76 7.99
CA GLY A 151 18.90 -2.56 6.79
C GLY A 151 17.84 -2.35 5.71
N ALA A 152 16.83 -1.51 5.93
CA ALA A 152 15.82 -1.23 4.93
C ALA A 152 16.41 -0.46 3.75
N SER A 153 16.02 -0.84 2.55
CA SER A 153 16.46 -0.21 1.32
C SER A 153 15.35 -0.25 0.28
N PHE A 154 14.84 0.94 -0.05
CA PHE A 154 13.87 1.12 -1.11
C PHE A 154 14.40 0.62 -2.46
N GLU A 155 15.65 0.98 -2.81
CA GLU A 155 16.24 0.60 -4.08
C GLU A 155 16.48 -0.92 -4.22
N LYS A 156 16.93 -1.60 -3.16
CA LYS A 156 17.04 -3.06 -3.18
C LYS A 156 15.67 -3.74 -3.30
N SER A 157 14.69 -3.25 -2.54
CA SER A 157 13.32 -3.78 -2.59
C SER A 157 12.71 -3.58 -3.99
N TYR A 158 12.85 -2.40 -4.56
CA TYR A 158 12.41 -2.11 -5.92
C TYR A 158 13.12 -2.95 -6.98
N ALA A 159 14.45 -3.10 -6.89
CA ALA A 159 15.21 -3.96 -7.79
C ALA A 159 14.73 -5.43 -7.71
N SER A 160 14.42 -5.91 -6.51
CA SER A 160 13.87 -7.27 -6.35
C SER A 160 12.49 -7.45 -6.98
N ILE A 161 11.64 -6.40 -6.98
CA ILE A 161 10.35 -6.40 -7.68
C ILE A 161 10.57 -6.50 -9.20
N LEU A 162 11.51 -5.73 -9.74
CA LEU A 162 11.81 -5.77 -11.17
C LEU A 162 12.34 -7.13 -11.62
N ASP A 163 13.23 -7.72 -10.83
CA ASP A 163 13.90 -8.99 -11.14
C ASP A 163 12.96 -10.19 -11.03
N ARG A 164 12.16 -10.26 -9.96
CA ARG A 164 11.40 -11.45 -9.60
C ARG A 164 9.92 -11.40 -9.97
N LEU A 165 9.33 -10.21 -10.11
CA LEU A 165 7.88 -10.05 -10.28
C LEU A 165 7.49 -9.38 -11.60
N SER A 166 7.98 -8.16 -11.87
CA SER A 166 7.59 -7.43 -13.07
C SER A 166 8.57 -6.33 -13.44
N THR A 167 9.14 -6.44 -14.65
CA THR A 167 9.99 -5.40 -15.26
C THR A 167 9.22 -4.13 -15.64
N LYS A 168 7.88 -4.15 -15.51
CA LYS A 168 7.00 -3.00 -15.77
C LYS A 168 6.70 -2.18 -14.51
N ALA A 169 7.20 -2.58 -13.34
CA ALA A 169 7.05 -1.79 -12.13
C ALA A 169 7.68 -0.40 -12.31
N VAL A 170 7.04 0.62 -11.75
CA VAL A 170 7.50 2.02 -11.82
C VAL A 170 7.50 2.65 -10.44
N ARG A 171 8.47 3.53 -10.18
CA ARG A 171 8.48 4.35 -8.97
C ARG A 171 7.47 5.48 -9.13
N MET A 172 6.45 5.52 -8.28
CA MET A 172 5.56 6.68 -8.15
C MET A 172 6.12 7.68 -7.12
N GLN A 173 6.80 7.16 -6.10
CA GLN A 173 7.40 7.91 -5.01
C GLN A 173 8.79 7.39 -4.69
N ILE A 174 9.64 8.26 -4.13
CA ILE A 174 10.92 7.88 -3.53
C ILE A 174 11.00 8.38 -2.08
N PRO A 175 11.67 7.66 -1.17
CA PRO A 175 11.79 8.07 0.22
C PRO A 175 12.79 9.21 0.39
N ILE A 176 12.60 10.00 1.46
CA ILE A 176 13.59 10.96 1.97
C ILE A 176 14.14 10.39 3.27
N GLY A 177 15.45 10.11 3.27
CA GLY A 177 16.09 9.35 4.33
C GLY A 177 15.66 7.89 4.38
N LEU A 178 16.30 7.12 5.27
CA LEU A 178 16.03 5.71 5.53
C LEU A 178 16.26 5.44 7.02
N GLU A 179 15.75 4.32 7.51
CA GLU A 179 15.88 3.89 8.90
C GLU A 179 15.38 4.98 9.87
N ASP A 180 16.19 5.31 10.89
CA ASP A 180 15.92 6.37 11.86
C ASP A 180 15.86 7.78 11.25
N LYS A 181 16.33 7.95 10.01
CA LYS A 181 16.32 9.21 9.26
C LYS A 181 15.18 9.30 8.25
N PHE A 182 14.30 8.30 8.17
CA PHE A 182 13.15 8.37 7.28
C PHE A 182 12.21 9.51 7.71
N GLU A 183 12.10 10.54 6.88
CA GLU A 183 11.36 11.78 7.23
C GLU A 183 10.17 12.08 6.29
N GLY A 184 10.12 11.44 5.13
CA GLY A 184 9.08 11.73 4.16
C GLY A 184 9.25 11.00 2.83
N VAL A 185 8.46 11.44 1.85
CA VAL A 185 8.45 10.90 0.50
C VAL A 185 8.38 12.02 -0.53
N ILE A 186 8.99 11.82 -1.69
CA ILE A 186 8.86 12.69 -2.87
C ILE A 186 7.87 12.04 -3.83
N ASP A 187 6.83 12.78 -4.18
CA ASP A 187 5.93 12.43 -5.29
C ASP A 187 6.57 12.86 -6.61
N LEU A 188 6.89 11.87 -7.45
CA LEU A 188 7.55 12.10 -8.74
C LEU A 188 6.59 12.69 -9.77
N LEU A 189 5.27 12.48 -9.64
CA LEU A 189 4.26 13.03 -10.54
C LEU A 189 3.93 14.49 -10.19
N GLY A 190 3.79 14.81 -8.91
CA GLY A 190 3.57 16.18 -8.42
C GLY A 190 4.84 17.03 -8.30
N MET A 191 6.03 16.41 -8.28
CA MET A 191 7.31 17.04 -7.95
C MET A 191 7.25 17.85 -6.65
N LYS A 192 6.70 17.22 -5.61
CA LYS A 192 6.61 17.76 -4.25
C LYS A 192 7.07 16.73 -3.24
N ALA A 193 7.70 17.21 -2.18
CA ALA A 193 8.04 16.40 -1.02
C ALA A 193 6.91 16.49 0.02
N TYR A 194 6.69 15.40 0.75
CA TYR A 194 5.69 15.29 1.79
C TYR A 194 6.32 14.76 3.06
N LYS A 195 6.09 15.46 4.17
CA LYS A 195 6.43 15.01 5.53
C LYS A 195 5.16 14.79 6.33
N PHE A 196 5.25 13.95 7.35
CA PHE A 196 4.11 13.53 8.15
C PHE A 196 4.30 13.99 9.60
N GLU A 197 3.43 14.88 10.07
CA GLU A 197 3.48 15.46 11.41
C GLU A 197 2.20 15.16 12.22
N GLY A 198 2.23 15.50 13.51
CA GLY A 198 1.09 15.32 14.41
C GLY A 198 0.91 13.88 14.90
N GLU A 199 -0.21 13.65 15.57
CA GLU A 199 -0.54 12.34 16.14
C GLU A 199 -0.59 11.28 15.01
N MET A 200 0.32 10.30 15.08
CA MET A 200 0.49 9.26 14.09
C MET A 200 0.62 9.79 12.65
N GLY A 201 1.22 10.96 12.43
CA GLY A 201 1.47 11.47 11.06
C GLY A 201 0.22 11.92 10.28
N LYS A 202 -0.90 12.19 10.95
CA LYS A 202 -2.14 12.67 10.32
C LYS A 202 -1.99 13.95 9.50
N ASN A 203 -1.05 14.82 9.87
CA ASN A 203 -0.85 16.10 9.19
C ASN A 203 0.18 15.91 8.08
N VAL A 204 -0.32 15.79 6.85
CA VAL A 204 0.52 15.68 5.65
C VAL A 204 0.90 17.09 5.20
N ILE A 205 2.19 17.40 5.21
CA ILE A 205 2.71 18.73 4.85
C ILE A 205 3.51 18.62 3.56
N ALA A 206 3.04 19.32 2.53
CA ALA A 206 3.75 19.44 1.26
C ALA A 206 4.83 20.54 1.34
N TYR A 207 6.00 20.28 0.78
CA TYR A 207 7.10 21.23 0.67
C TYR A 207 7.91 21.00 -0.61
N ASP A 208 8.85 21.90 -0.88
CA ASP A 208 9.74 21.78 -2.04
C ASP A 208 10.78 20.68 -1.82
N ILE A 209 11.10 19.96 -2.89
CA ILE A 209 12.07 18.85 -2.85
C ILE A 209 13.43 19.39 -2.41
N PRO A 210 14.09 18.80 -1.38
CA PRO A 210 15.42 19.24 -0.95
C PRO A 210 16.44 19.14 -2.09
N ALA A 211 17.39 20.07 -2.12
CA ALA A 211 18.34 20.19 -3.23
C ALA A 211 19.15 18.91 -3.48
N GLU A 212 19.46 18.14 -2.44
CA GLU A 212 20.21 16.89 -2.54
C GLU A 212 19.45 15.77 -3.28
N TYR A 213 18.11 15.78 -3.24
CA TYR A 213 17.26 14.78 -3.93
C TYR A 213 16.73 15.27 -5.28
N LEU A 214 16.89 16.55 -5.61
CA LEU A 214 16.21 17.15 -6.76
C LEU A 214 16.63 16.53 -8.09
N ASP A 215 17.93 16.29 -8.28
CA ASP A 215 18.44 15.72 -9.52
C ASP A 215 18.05 14.25 -9.69
N GLU A 216 18.07 13.49 -8.60
CA GLU A 216 17.57 12.11 -8.57
C GLU A 216 16.06 12.05 -8.84
N ALA A 217 15.26 12.91 -8.21
CA ALA A 217 13.82 13.00 -8.44
C ALA A 217 13.49 13.35 -9.90
N LYS A 218 14.24 14.28 -10.52
CA LYS A 218 14.07 14.59 -11.95
C LYS A 218 14.38 13.40 -12.85
N LYS A 219 15.45 12.66 -12.54
CA LYS A 219 15.81 11.43 -13.28
C LYS A 219 14.68 10.41 -13.21
N TYR A 220 14.22 10.05 -12.00
CA TYR A 220 13.18 9.04 -11.86
C TYR A 220 11.80 9.52 -12.35
N ARG A 221 11.52 10.82 -12.30
CA ARG A 221 10.35 11.39 -12.97
C ARG A 221 10.42 11.19 -14.48
N ALA A 222 11.58 11.38 -15.10
CA ALA A 222 11.72 11.16 -16.54
C ALA A 222 11.43 9.69 -16.90
N GLU A 223 11.99 8.74 -16.13
CA GLU A 223 11.69 7.31 -16.27
C GLU A 223 10.19 7.02 -16.10
N LEU A 224 9.54 7.61 -15.09
CA LEU A 224 8.10 7.44 -14.86
C LEU A 224 7.28 7.99 -16.03
N VAL A 225 7.60 9.19 -16.52
CA VAL A 225 6.88 9.83 -17.63
C VAL A 225 7.05 9.03 -18.92
N GLU A 226 8.25 8.55 -19.22
CA GLU A 226 8.53 7.68 -20.37
C GLU A 226 7.62 6.44 -20.34
N ARG A 227 7.53 5.77 -19.18
CA ARG A 227 6.62 4.62 -19.00
C ARG A 227 5.15 4.96 -19.15
N ILE A 228 4.72 6.15 -18.73
CA ILE A 228 3.33 6.60 -18.93
C ILE A 228 3.05 6.78 -20.43
N VAL A 229 3.97 7.44 -21.13
CA VAL A 229 3.85 7.72 -22.57
C VAL A 229 3.78 6.43 -23.40
N GLU A 230 4.53 5.39 -23.03
CA GLU A 230 4.47 4.06 -23.67
C GLU A 230 3.05 3.43 -23.69
N ASN A 231 2.11 3.89 -22.87
CA ASN A 231 0.75 3.35 -22.78
C ASN A 231 -0.31 4.16 -23.56
N ASP A 232 0.07 5.27 -24.20
CA ASP A 232 -0.86 6.14 -24.96
C ASP A 232 -0.24 6.56 -26.30
N ASP A 233 -0.78 6.00 -27.39
CA ASP A 233 -0.34 6.28 -28.77
C ASP A 233 -0.41 7.77 -29.15
N ALA A 234 -1.26 8.57 -28.48
CA ALA A 234 -1.35 10.00 -28.73
C ALA A 234 -0.27 10.82 -28.00
N LEU A 235 0.35 10.23 -26.97
CA LEU A 235 1.44 10.84 -26.20
C LEU A 235 2.82 10.41 -26.68
N MET A 236 2.94 9.26 -27.37
CA MET A 236 4.16 8.80 -28.07
C MET A 236 4.52 9.73 -29.24
#